data_AF-A0A1I1WIR6-F1
#
_entry.id   AF-A0A1I1WIR6-F1
#
_cell.length_a   1.000
_cell.length_b   1.000
_cell.length_c   1.000
_cell.angle_alpha   90.00
_cell.angle_beta   90.00
_cell.angle_gamma   90.00
#
_symmetry.space_group_name_H-M   'P 1'
#
loop_
_entity.id
_entity.type
_entity.pdbx_description
1 polymer ?
#
loop_
_entity_poly.entity_id
_entity_poly.type
_entity_poly.pdbx_seq_one_letter_code
_entity_poly.pdbx_strand_id
1 'polypeptide(L)'
;MQVLEGEEEAVNRLYLGITADPRHQDVRLIQYEQIDHRQFDDWAMALAKLPEVPGNYINKLYGGFKPQLFSTRDALIYFNFLRNYLKRAA
;
A
#
# COMPACT_ATOMS: atom_id res chain seq x y z
N MET A 1 1.77 -4.51 -3.30
CA MET A 1 2.11 -3.36 -2.43
C MET A 1 1.27 -3.44 -1.18
N GLN A 2 1.80 -3.01 -0.04
CA GLN A 2 1.14 -3.10 1.26
C GLN A 2 1.40 -1.83 2.07
N VAL A 3 0.43 -1.42 2.87
CA VAL A 3 0.53 -0.34 3.88
C VAL A 3 0.35 -1.00 5.24
N LEU A 4 1.17 -0.62 6.22
CA LEU A 4 1.07 -1.06 7.60
C LEU A 4 0.84 0.17 8.48
N GLU A 5 -0.18 0.14 9.34
CA GLU A 5 -0.50 1.22 10.26
C GLU A 5 -0.70 0.65 11.66
N GLY A 6 -0.15 1.32 12.68
CA GLY A 6 -0.25 0.86 14.06
C GLY A 6 0.80 1.46 14.96
N GLU A 7 0.96 0.82 16.11
CA GLU A 7 2.03 1.13 17.05
C GLU A 7 3.40 0.79 16.42
N GLU A 8 4.41 1.62 16.70
CA GLU A 8 5.70 1.60 16.01
C GLU A 8 6.41 0.24 16.14
N GLU A 9 6.49 -0.33 17.35
CA GLU A 9 7.14 -1.62 17.55
C GLU A 9 6.38 -2.75 16.86
N ALA A 10 5.03 -2.73 16.91
CA ALA A 10 4.20 -3.72 16.24
C ALA A 10 4.36 -3.67 14.71
N VAL A 11 4.37 -2.47 14.12
CA VAL A 11 4.57 -2.27 12.67
C VAL A 11 5.96 -2.75 12.25
N ASN A 12 7.00 -2.36 12.98
CA ASN A 12 8.38 -2.74 12.65
C ASN A 12 8.61 -4.26 12.77
N ARG A 13 8.08 -4.90 13.81
CA ARG A 13 8.16 -6.35 13.98
C ARG A 13 7.45 -7.10 12.84
N LEU A 14 6.27 -6.63 12.46
CA LEU A 14 5.52 -7.21 11.33
C LEU A 14 6.25 -7.00 10.01
N TYR A 15 6.79 -5.81 9.77
CA TYR A 15 7.58 -5.50 8.58
C TYR A 15 8.80 -6.44 8.45
N LEU A 16 9.56 -6.64 9.54
CA LEU A 16 10.68 -7.58 9.53
C LEU A 16 10.24 -9.01 9.20
N GLY A 17 9.14 -9.48 9.79
CA GLY A 17 8.56 -10.78 9.48
C GLY A 17 8.14 -10.90 8.01
N ILE A 18 7.53 -9.86 7.45
CA ILE A 18 7.19 -9.79 6.03
C ILE A 18 8.47 -9.88 5.20
N THR A 19 9.49 -9.05 5.46
CA THR A 19 10.73 -9.02 4.65
C THR A 19 11.50 -10.34 4.62
N ALA A 20 11.34 -11.19 5.64
CA ALA A 20 11.99 -12.50 5.71
C ALA A 20 11.17 -13.62 5.04
N ASP A 21 9.95 -13.33 4.57
CA ASP A 21 9.06 -14.34 4.02
C ASP A 21 9.50 -14.79 2.61
N PRO A 22 9.71 -16.10 2.38
CA PRO A 22 10.24 -16.61 1.11
C PRO A 22 9.25 -16.52 -0.06
N ARG A 23 7.99 -16.15 0.18
CA ARG A 23 6.98 -16.00 -0.87
C ARG A 23 7.19 -14.75 -1.73
N HIS A 24 8.09 -13.86 -1.33
CA HIS A 24 8.46 -12.69 -2.11
C HIS A 24 9.96 -12.38 -1.96
N GLN A 25 10.42 -11.44 -2.79
CA GLN A 25 11.80 -10.97 -2.81
C GLN A 25 11.82 -9.47 -3.16
N ASP A 26 12.99 -8.84 -3.03
CA ASP A 26 13.22 -7.45 -3.43
C ASP A 26 12.28 -6.43 -2.76
N VAL A 27 12.03 -6.62 -1.46
CA VAL A 27 11.17 -5.71 -0.68
C VAL A 27 11.79 -4.32 -0.63
N ARG A 28 10.97 -3.30 -0.94
CA ARG A 28 11.37 -1.89 -0.88
C ARG A 28 10.46 -1.12 0.05
N LEU A 29 11.05 -0.37 0.97
CA LEU A 29 10.34 0.61 1.78
C LEU A 29 10.08 1.87 0.96
N ILE A 30 8.81 2.23 0.78
CA ILE A 30 8.41 3.41 -0.01
C ILE A 30 8.35 4.66 0.87
N GLN A 31 7.73 4.53 2.06
CA GLN A 31 7.58 5.58 3.05
C GLN A 31 7.42 4.97 4.43
N TYR A 32 8.02 5.61 5.43
CA TYR A 32 7.87 5.31 6.85
C TYR A 32 7.77 6.65 7.58
N GLU A 33 6.66 6.87 8.26
CA GLU A 33 6.38 8.14 8.94
C GLU A 33 5.46 7.90 10.14
N GLN A 34 5.45 8.84 11.07
CA GLN A 34 4.39 8.93 12.06
C GLN A 34 3.17 9.62 11.44
N ILE A 35 1.99 9.10 11.77
CA ILE A 35 0.69 9.62 11.31
C ILE A 35 -0.18 9.94 12.52
N ASP A 36 -0.99 11.00 12.42
CA ASP A 36 -1.87 11.43 13.52
C ASP A 36 -3.04 10.46 13.75
N HIS A 37 -3.49 9.79 12.68
CA HIS A 37 -4.58 8.81 12.71
C HIS A 37 -4.39 7.79 11.58
N ARG A 38 -4.92 6.58 11.80
CA ARG A 38 -4.97 5.51 10.78
C ARG A 38 -5.83 5.95 9.60
N GLN A 39 -5.38 5.63 8.40
CA GLN A 39 -6.11 5.95 7.17
C GLN A 39 -6.91 4.75 6.63
N PHE A 40 -6.60 3.53 7.08
CA PHE A 40 -7.25 2.26 6.76
C PHE A 40 -7.81 1.58 8.03
N ASP A 41 -8.40 2.36 8.94
CA ASP A 41 -8.96 1.93 10.22
C ASP A 41 -10.17 1.01 10.13
N ASP A 42 -10.86 0.99 8.98
CA ASP A 42 -12.02 0.12 8.75
C ASP A 42 -11.65 -1.38 8.66
N TRP A 43 -10.36 -1.73 8.52
CA TRP A 43 -9.91 -3.12 8.33
C TRP A 43 -8.63 -3.44 9.09
N ALA A 44 -8.54 -4.64 9.67
CA ALA A 44 -7.27 -5.17 10.18
C ALA A 44 -6.29 -5.53 9.04
N MET A 45 -6.81 -6.02 7.91
CA MET A 45 -6.07 -6.24 6.65
C MET A 45 -7.09 -6.37 5.51
N ALA A 46 -6.98 -5.52 4.50
CA ALA A 46 -7.83 -5.58 3.30
C ALA A 46 -7.02 -6.01 2.07
N LEU A 47 -7.55 -6.98 1.31
CA LEU A 47 -7.01 -7.33 0.00
C LEU A 47 -7.85 -6.64 -1.09
N ALA A 48 -7.27 -5.61 -1.70
CA ALA A 48 -7.88 -4.95 -2.83
C ALA A 48 -7.38 -5.53 -4.16
N LYS A 49 -8.30 -5.99 -5.00
CA LYS A 49 -8.02 -6.21 -6.42
C LYS A 49 -8.04 -4.86 -7.14
N LEU A 50 -7.19 -4.71 -8.16
CA LEU A 50 -7.00 -3.50 -8.96
C LEU A 50 -8.35 -2.86 -9.34
N PRO A 51 -8.80 -1.79 -8.63
CA PRO A 51 -10.06 -1.16 -8.95
C PRO A 51 -9.87 -0.27 -10.18
N GLU A 52 -10.96 0.04 -10.88
CA GLU A 52 -10.93 0.78 -12.14
C GLU A 52 -10.18 2.12 -12.02
N VAL A 53 -10.44 2.91 -10.97
CA VAL A 53 -9.84 4.24 -10.79
C VAL A 53 -8.33 4.19 -10.49
N PRO A 54 -7.83 3.50 -9.44
CA PRO A 54 -6.39 3.34 -9.24
C PRO A 54 -5.72 2.61 -10.42
N GLY A 55 -6.42 1.67 -11.05
CA GLY A 55 -5.96 0.91 -12.20
C GLY A 55 -5.71 1.77 -13.44
N ASN A 56 -6.61 2.70 -13.76
CA ASN A 56 -6.45 3.61 -14.89
C ASN A 56 -5.25 4.54 -14.71
N TYR A 57 -5.01 5.04 -13.50
CA TYR A 57 -3.87 5.91 -13.19
C TYR A 57 -2.53 5.24 -13.52
N ILE A 58 -2.30 4.06 -12.96
CA ILE A 58 -1.04 3.31 -13.14
C ILE A 58 -0.94 2.72 -14.55
N ASN A 59 -2.07 2.39 -15.20
CA ASN A 59 -2.04 1.90 -16.57
C ASN A 59 -1.54 3.00 -17.53
N LYS A 60 -1.97 4.24 -17.33
CA LYS A 60 -1.52 5.38 -18.13
C LYS A 60 -0.03 5.68 -17.95
N LEU A 61 0.51 5.51 -16.75
CA LEU A 61 1.91 5.85 -16.45
C LEU A 61 2.89 4.70 -16.73
N TYR A 62 2.50 3.46 -16.43
CA TYR A 62 3.39 2.31 -16.39
C TYR A 62 2.96 1.15 -17.29
N GLY A 63 1.82 1.29 -17.99
CA GLY A 63 1.24 0.22 -18.81
C GLY A 63 0.80 -0.99 -17.98
N GLY A 64 0.33 -0.75 -16.76
CA GLY A 64 -0.22 -1.76 -15.85
C GLY A 64 0.27 -1.61 -14.41
N PHE A 65 -0.09 -2.57 -13.55
CA PHE A 65 0.39 -2.63 -12.17
C PHE A 65 1.80 -3.21 -12.10
N LYS A 66 2.79 -2.31 -12.18
CA LYS A 66 4.22 -2.61 -12.07
C LYS A 66 4.82 -1.82 -10.89
N PRO A 67 4.46 -2.19 -9.65
CA PRO A 67 4.79 -1.39 -8.47
C PRO A 67 6.29 -1.16 -8.25
N GLN A 68 7.15 -2.04 -8.79
CA GLN A 68 8.60 -1.88 -8.77
C GLN A 68 9.12 -0.67 -9.57
N LEU A 69 8.30 -0.10 -10.46
CA LEU A 69 8.61 1.08 -11.26
C LEU A 69 8.05 2.38 -10.66
N PHE A 70 7.23 2.29 -9.62
CA PHE A 70 6.53 3.45 -9.10
C PHE A 70 7.52 4.38 -8.39
N SER A 71 7.45 5.68 -8.71
CA SER A 71 8.02 6.70 -7.84
C SER A 71 7.29 6.71 -6.48
N THR A 72 7.95 7.20 -5.42
CA THR A 72 7.29 7.40 -4.12
C THR A 72 6.00 8.21 -4.26
N ARG A 73 6.03 9.28 -5.07
CA ARG A 73 4.84 10.12 -5.34
C ARG A 73 3.69 9.32 -5.92
N ASP A 74 3.94 8.48 -6.93
CA ASP A 74 2.89 7.71 -7.61
C ASP A 74 2.32 6.61 -6.73
N ALA A 75 3.17 5.98 -5.90
CA ALA A 75 2.74 5.00 -4.91
C ALA A 75 1.77 5.62 -3.89
N LEU A 76 2.06 6.82 -3.40
CA LEU A 76 1.17 7.52 -2.47
C LEU A 76 -0.14 7.95 -3.12
N ILE A 77 -0.09 8.45 -4.36
CA ILE A 77 -1.29 8.79 -5.13
C ILE A 77 -2.15 7.53 -5.33
N TYR A 78 -1.54 6.40 -5.70
CA TYR A 78 -2.23 5.12 -5.83
C TYR A 78 -2.91 4.70 -4.52
N PHE A 79 -2.23 4.76 -3.38
CA PHE A 79 -2.82 4.41 -2.09
C PHE A 79 -3.94 5.36 -1.66
N ASN A 80 -3.84 6.65 -1.98
CA ASN A 80 -4.93 7.60 -1.74
C ASN A 80 -6.17 7.25 -2.58
N PHE A 81 -6.01 6.91 -3.86
CA PHE A 81 -7.13 6.42 -4.68
C PHE A 81 -7.71 5.12 -4.12
N LEU A 82 -6.84 4.19 -3.69
CA LEU A 82 -7.26 2.91 -3.15
C LEU A 82 -8.07 3.09 -1.85
N ARG A 83 -7.60 3.92 -0.93
CA ARG A 83 -8.32 4.27 0.31
C ARG A 83 -9.71 4.80 0.01
N ASN A 84 -9.81 5.78 -0.89
CA ASN A 84 -11.10 6.37 -1.26
C ASN A 84 -12.03 5.36 -1.93
N TYR A 85 -11.49 4.40 -2.69
CA TYR A 85 -12.27 3.32 -3.26
C TYR A 85 -12.80 2.37 -2.17
N LEU A 86 -11.94 1.93 -1.25
CA LEU A 86 -12.32 1.00 -0.18
C LEU A 86 -13.36 1.61 0.76
N LYS A 87 -13.23 2.90 1.11
CA LYS A 87 -14.22 3.63 1.94
C LYS A 87 -15.60 3.79 1.29
N ARG A 88 -15.70 3.67 -0.03
CA ARG A 88 -16.99 3.69 -0.75
C ARG A 88 -17.62 2.30 -0.91
N ALA A 89 -16.83 1.25 -0.70
CA ALA A 89 -17.27 -0.14 -0.86
C ALA A 89 -17.70 -0.79 0.47
N ALA A 90 -17.44 -0.12 1.60
CA ALA A 90 -17.93 -0.45 2.94
C ALA A 90 -19.25 0.28 3.21
#